data_AF-A0A2W8HAI3-F1
#
_entry.id   AF-A0A2W8HAI3-F1
#
_cell.length_a   1.000
_cell.length_b   1.000
_cell.length_c   1.000
_cell.angle_alpha   90.00
_cell.angle_beta   90.00
_cell.angle_gamma   90.00
#
_symmetry.space_group_name_H-M   'P 1'
#
loop_
_entity.id
_entity.type
_entity.pdbx_description
1 polymer ?
#
loop_
_entity_poly.entity_id
_entity_poly.type
_entity_poly.pdbx_seq_one_letter_code
_entity_poly.pdbx_strand_id
1 'polypeptide(L)' 'TRTITSANIDRLRVTFGVQSLLETTSKGDRNPSSVRLLIQLQRNGNWVTEKDVTINGKTTSQFLASVIL' A
#
# COMPACT_ATOMS: atom_id res chain seq x y z
N THR A 1 5.93 14.98 -1.61
CA THR A 1 5.06 14.88 -2.81
C THR A 1 5.92 14.73 -4.04
N ARG A 2 5.57 13.83 -4.96
CA ARG A 2 6.19 13.75 -6.30
C ARG A 2 5.14 14.21 -7.32
N THR A 3 5.54 15.02 -8.29
CA THR A 3 4.66 15.59 -9.31
C THR A 3 5.10 15.10 -10.67
N ILE A 4 4.17 14.63 -11.50
CA ILE A 4 4.41 14.26 -12.90
C ILE A 4 3.71 15.30 -13.77
N THR A 5 4.45 15.97 -14.65
CA THR A 5 3.93 17.06 -15.50
C THR A 5 3.95 16.70 -17.00
N SER A 6 4.15 15.41 -17.32
CA SER A 6 4.14 14.95 -18.71
C SER A 6 2.73 15.07 -19.29
N ALA A 7 2.63 15.64 -20.50
CA ALA A 7 1.35 15.79 -21.20
C ALA A 7 0.73 14.43 -21.57
N ASN A 8 1.57 13.42 -21.81
CA ASN A 8 1.14 12.06 -22.10
C ASN A 8 1.76 11.10 -21.09
N ILE A 9 0.91 10.31 -20.43
CA ILE A 9 1.31 9.24 -19.51
C ILE A 9 0.49 8.02 -19.89
N ASP A 10 1.18 6.93 -20.23
CA ASP A 10 0.50 5.67 -20.53
C ASP A 10 0.21 4.87 -19.26
N ARG A 11 1.10 4.93 -18.26
CA ARG A 11 1.04 4.08 -17.06
C ARG A 11 1.69 4.73 -15.85
N LEU A 12 1.13 4.52 -14.66
CA LEU A 12 1.70 4.91 -13.38
C LEU A 12 2.06 3.66 -12.57
N ARG A 13 3.36 3.47 -12.25
CA ARG A 13 3.82 2.37 -11.39
C ARG A 13 3.99 2.85 -9.94
N VAL A 14 3.33 2.15 -9.02
CA VAL A 14 3.44 2.39 -7.58
C VAL A 14 3.98 1.13 -6.93
N THR A 15 5.09 1.27 -6.19
CA THR A 15 5.68 0.18 -5.40
C THR A 15 5.50 0.49 -3.92
N PHE A 16 4.99 -0.47 -3.17
CA PHE A 16 4.71 -0.34 -1.74
C PHE A 16 4.98 -1.66 -1.04
N GLY A 17 5.03 -1.63 0.28
CA GLY A 17 5.29 -2.82 1.06
C GLY A 17 5.40 -2.53 2.55
N VAL A 18 5.59 -3.59 3.31
CA VAL A 18 5.77 -3.55 4.76
C VAL A 18 6.93 -4.44 5.13
N GLN A 19 7.75 -4.01 6.10
CA GLN A 19 8.83 -4.83 6.62
C GLN A 19 8.31 -5.90 7.57
N SER A 20 7.39 -5.52 8.48
CA SER A 20 6.66 -6.45 9.31
C SER A 20 5.28 -5.92 9.70
N LEU A 21 4.37 -6.83 10.04
CA LEU A 21 3.02 -6.60 10.55
C LEU A 21 2.84 -7.45 11.81
N LEU A 22 3.22 -6.88 12.94
CA LEU A 22 3.01 -7.45 14.26
C LEU A 22 2.72 -6.35 15.27
N GLU A 23 1.95 -6.69 16.29
CA GLU A 23 1.80 -5.89 17.50
C GLU A 23 2.57 -6.58 18.63
N THR A 24 3.31 -5.82 19.43
CA THR A 24 4.01 -6.35 20.62
C THR A 24 3.40 -5.76 21.87
N THR A 25 3.02 -6.61 22.82
CA THR A 25 2.49 -6.18 24.12
C THR A 25 3.62 -5.82 25.07
N SER A 26 3.32 -5.10 26.16
CA SER A 26 4.30 -4.80 27.22
C SER A 26 4.87 -6.04 27.93
N LYS A 27 4.22 -7.20 27.79
CA LYS A 27 4.65 -8.50 28.31
C LYS A 27 5.49 -9.32 27.31
N GLY A 28 5.67 -8.81 26.09
CA GLY A 28 6.46 -9.45 25.04
C GLY A 28 5.68 -10.37 24.11
N ASP A 29 4.35 -10.46 24.24
CA ASP A 29 3.52 -11.24 23.32
C ASP A 29 3.52 -10.59 21.93
N ARG A 30 3.53 -11.43 20.89
CA ARG A 30 3.45 -10.99 19.48
C ARG A 30 2.11 -11.40 18.88
N ASN A 31 1.31 -10.41 18.51
CA ASN A 31 0.02 -10.63 17.87
C ASN A 31 0.09 -10.34 16.37
N PRO A 32 -0.60 -11.12 15.52
CA PRO A 32 -0.72 -10.81 14.09
C PRO A 32 -1.40 -9.46 13.89
N SER A 33 -0.93 -8.69 12.91
CA SER A 33 -1.62 -7.48 12.45
C SER A 33 -1.82 -7.49 10.93
N SER A 34 -2.63 -6.55 10.46
CA SER A 34 -2.94 -6.36 9.05
C SER A 34 -2.89 -4.88 8.68
N VAL A 35 -2.72 -4.60 7.38
CA VAL A 35 -2.88 -3.26 6.83
C VAL A 35 -3.71 -3.34 5.56
N ARG A 36 -4.58 -2.34 5.37
CA ARG A 36 -5.34 -2.15 4.13
C ARG A 36 -4.88 -0.86 3.46
N LEU A 37 -4.50 -0.95 2.20
CA LEU A 37 -4.08 0.17 1.37
C LEU A 37 -5.09 0.37 0.24
N LEU A 38 -5.68 1.56 0.20
CA LEU A 38 -6.50 2.01 -0.93
C LEU A 38 -5.64 2.93 -1.80
N ILE A 39 -5.53 2.60 -3.08
CA ILE A 39 -4.87 3.46 -4.06
C ILE A 39 -5.97 4.10 -4.88
N GLN A 40 -6.09 5.42 -4.73
CA GLN A 40 -7.16 6.19 -5.34
C GLN A 40 -6.60 7.20 -6.33
N LEU A 41 -7.31 7.35 -7.46
CA LEU A 41 -7.06 8.41 -8.44
C LEU A 41 -8.26 9.34 -8.46
N GLN A 42 -7.98 10.64 -8.51
CA GLN A 42 -9.03 11.62 -8.72
C GLN A 42 -9.33 11.70 -10.22
N ARG A 43 -10.60 11.46 -10.59
CA ARG A 43 -11.10 11.57 -11.96
C ARG A 43 -12.34 12.46 -11.95
N ASN A 44 -12.33 13.53 -12.74
CA ASN A 44 -13.46 14.46 -12.85
C ASN A 44 -13.98 14.96 -11.48
N GLY A 45 -13.06 15.27 -10.56
CA GLY A 45 -13.38 15.75 -9.20
C GLY A 45 -13.70 14.66 -8.17
N ASN A 46 -13.91 13.40 -8.59
CA ASN A 46 -14.24 12.29 -7.70
C ASN A 46 -13.05 11.37 -7.44
N TRP A 47 -12.91 10.88 -6.21
CA TRP A 47 -11.92 9.86 -5.87
C TRP A 47 -12.44 8.47 -6.24
N VAL A 48 -11.68 7.76 -7.08
CA VAL A 48 -11.98 6.39 -7.51
C VAL A 48 -10.90 5.47 -6.96
N THR A 49 -11.30 4.39 -6.29
CA THR A 49 -10.38 3.35 -5.83
C THR A 49 -9.97 2.46 -7.00
N GLU A 50 -8.72 2.58 -7.43
CA GLU A 50 -8.16 1.77 -8.50
C GLU A 50 -7.61 0.43 -7.98
N LYS A 51 -7.10 0.43 -6.73
CA LYS A 51 -6.64 -0.78 -6.05
C LYS A 51 -7.04 -0.75 -4.57
N ASP A 52 -7.43 -1.91 -4.08
CA ASP A 52 -7.70 -2.19 -2.66
C ASP A 52 -6.87 -3.41 -2.28
N VAL A 53 -5.88 -3.21 -1.41
CA VAL A 53 -4.89 -4.22 -1.07
C VAL A 53 -4.89 -4.44 0.42
N THR A 54 -5.16 -5.67 0.83
CA THR A 54 -5.03 -6.07 2.24
C THR A 54 -3.81 -6.97 2.38
N ILE A 55 -2.92 -6.63 3.31
CA ILE A 55 -1.75 -7.43 3.66
C ILE A 55 -1.99 -7.99 5.06
N ASN A 56 -1.95 -9.32 5.15
CA ASN A 56 -2.13 -10.06 6.40
C ASN A 56 -0.85 -10.79 6.78
N GLY A 57 -0.52 -10.84 8.07
CA GLY A 57 0.39 -11.86 8.61
C GLY A 57 1.82 -11.83 8.05
N LYS A 58 2.47 -10.67 8.07
CA LYS A 58 3.87 -10.50 7.63
C LYS A 58 4.79 -10.23 8.82
N THR A 59 5.02 -11.20 9.69
CA THR A 59 5.73 -10.94 10.96
C THR A 59 7.26 -11.01 10.84
N THR A 60 7.79 -11.90 10.02
CA THR A 60 9.24 -12.21 9.95
C THR A 60 9.89 -11.99 8.59
N SER A 61 9.12 -11.56 7.59
CA SER A 61 9.62 -11.29 6.24
C SER A 61 8.99 -10.04 5.66
N GLN A 62 9.79 -9.31 4.87
CA GLN A 62 9.31 -8.16 4.11
C GLN A 62 8.29 -8.62 3.06
N PHE A 63 7.27 -7.80 2.86
CA PHE A 63 6.38 -7.86 1.72
C PHE A 63 6.59 -6.63 0.84
N LEU A 64 6.78 -6.84 -0.46
CA LEU A 64 6.80 -5.80 -1.47
C LEU A 64 5.79 -6.16 -2.57
N ALA A 65 5.03 -5.18 -3.01
CA ALA A 65 4.13 -5.28 -4.15
C ALA A 65 4.31 -4.06 -5.05
N SER A 66 4.02 -4.25 -6.33
CA SER A 66 4.02 -3.17 -7.29
C SER A 66 2.75 -3.28 -8.12
N VAL A 67 2.01 -2.18 -8.19
CA VAL A 67 0.84 -2.06 -9.04
C VAL A 67 1.15 -1.09 -10.16
N ILE A 68 0.53 -1.34 -11.30
CA ILE A 68 0.58 -0.42 -12.42
C ILE A 68 -0.87 -0.02 -12.72
N LEU A 69 -1.08 1.29 -12.77
CA LEU A 69 -2.33 1.97 -13.04
C LEU A 69 -2.30 2.56 -14.44
#